data_AF-A0A4U8Z3D3-F1
#
_entry.id   AF-A0A4U8Z3D3-F1
#
_cell.length_a   1.000
_cell.length_b   1.000
_cell.length_c   1.000
_cell.angle_alpha   90.00
_cell.angle_beta   90.00
_cell.angle_gamma   90.00
#
_symmetry.space_group_name_H-M   'P 1'
#
loop_
_entity.id
_entity.type
_entity.pdbx_description
1 polymer ?
#
loop_
_entity_poly.entity_id
_entity_poly.type
_entity_poly.pdbx_seq_one_letter_code
_entity_poly.pdbx_strand_id
1 'polypeptide(L)' 'MAKSIITPEEGAELQRLNEEFEVASARAAKALLVGNRQLASEEDAKAAAAIRRIKEIRGE' A
#
# COMPACT_ATOMS: atom_id res chain seq x y z
N MET A 1 -1.00 7.57 -21.03
CA MET A 1 0.31 8.24 -21.22
C MET A 1 1.21 7.73 -20.11
N ALA A 2 2.19 6.87 -20.43
CA ALA A 2 3.12 6.37 -19.42
C ALA A 2 4.04 7.52 -18.98
N LYS A 3 4.06 7.84 -17.68
CA LYS A 3 5.09 8.71 -17.11
C LYS A 3 6.43 7.96 -17.23
N SER A 4 7.20 8.26 -18.28
CA SER A 4 8.39 7.49 -18.65
C SER A 4 9.63 7.76 -17.78
N ILE A 5 9.56 8.60 -16.75
CA ILE A 5 10.67 8.83 -15.81
C ILE A 5 10.09 9.05 -14.42
N ILE A 6 10.30 8.08 -13.52
CA ILE A 6 10.05 8.23 -12.08
C ILE A 6 11.15 9.12 -11.52
N THR A 7 10.80 10.23 -10.87
CA THR A 7 11.80 11.08 -10.21
C THR A 7 12.40 10.36 -8.99
N PRO A 8 13.61 10.73 -8.51
CA PRO A 8 14.14 10.17 -7.26
C PRO A 8 13.19 10.33 -6.06
N GLU A 9 12.43 11.43 -6.02
CA GLU A 9 11.41 11.69 -4.99
C GLU A 9 10.22 10.73 -5.12
N GLU A 10 9.69 10.55 -6.33
CA GLU A 10 8.63 9.57 -6.61
C GLU A 10 9.13 8.14 -6.33
N GLY A 11 10.41 7.84 -6.57
CA GLY A 11 11.03 6.56 -6.24
C GLY A 11 11.09 6.30 -4.73
N ALA A 12 11.50 7.30 -3.95
CA ALA A 12 11.49 7.21 -2.49
C ALA A 12 10.06 7.09 -1.91
N GLU A 13 9.09 7.81 -2.50
CA GLU A 13 7.67 7.68 -2.14
C GLU A 13 7.14 6.28 -2.46
N LEU A 14 7.45 5.72 -3.63
CA LEU A 14 7.07 4.36 -4.01
C LEU A 14 7.66 3.31 -3.06
N GLN A 15 8.91 3.48 -2.62
CA GLN A 15 9.51 2.57 -1.65
C GLN A 15 8.75 2.59 -0.32
N ARG A 16 8.44 3.79 0.20
CA ARG A 16 7.65 3.93 1.44
C ARG A 16 6.25 3.34 1.31
N LEU A 17 5.58 3.55 0.18
CA LEU A 17 4.24 3.02 -0.07
C LEU A 17 4.25 1.49 -0.19
N ASN A 18 5.30 0.90 -0.78
CA ASN A 18 5.45 -0.55 -0.79
C ASN A 18 5.65 -1.11 0.62
N GLU A 19 6.50 -0.48 1.44
CA GLU A 19 6.68 -0.88 2.85
C GLU A 19 5.37 -0.74 3.64
N GLU A 20 4.61 0.35 3.44
CA GLU A 20 3.31 0.55 4.07
C GLU A 20 2.30 -0.53 3.66
N PHE A 21 2.25 -0.86 2.36
CA PHE A 21 1.41 -1.92 1.83
C PHE A 21 1.74 -3.28 2.44
N GLU A 22 3.02 -3.65 2.50
CA GLU A 22 3.46 -4.93 3.06
C GLU A 22 3.13 -5.03 4.56
N VAL A 23 3.39 -3.97 5.33
CA VAL A 23 3.09 -3.92 6.76
C VAL A 23 1.58 -4.00 7.02
N ALA A 24 0.78 -3.22 6.29
CA ALA A 24 -0.67 -3.23 6.43
C ALA A 24 -1.26 -4.60 6.05
N SER A 25 -0.80 -5.20 4.95
CA SER A 25 -1.23 -6.53 4.52
C SER A 25 -0.89 -7.61 5.56
N ALA A 26 0.32 -7.56 6.14
CA ALA A 26 0.73 -8.50 7.18
C ALA A 26 -0.10 -8.33 8.47
N ARG A 27 -0.45 -7.09 8.83
CA ARG A 27 -1.31 -6.80 9.98
C ARG A 27 -2.75 -7.25 9.76
N ALA A 28 -3.30 -7.04 8.57
CA ALA A 28 -4.62 -7.53 8.20
C ALA A 28 -4.69 -9.06 8.31
N ALA A 29 -3.70 -9.76 7.74
CA ALA A 29 -3.60 -11.21 7.84
C ALA A 29 -3.52 -11.68 9.30
N LYS A 30 -2.69 -11.03 10.14
CA LYS A 30 -2.60 -11.34 11.57
C LYS A 30 -3.92 -11.09 12.30
N ALA A 31 -4.62 -10.01 11.98
CA ALA A 31 -5.92 -9.67 12.56
C ALA A 31 -6.98 -10.74 12.23
N LEU A 32 -6.98 -11.26 10.99
CA LEU A 32 -7.85 -12.36 10.59
C LEU A 32 -7.56 -13.65 11.37
N LEU A 33 -6.28 -13.97 11.61
CA LEU A 33 -5.89 -15.16 12.39
C LEU A 33 -6.42 -15.13 13.83
N VAL A 34 -6.51 -13.94 14.43
CA VAL A 34 -7.05 -13.78 15.80
C VAL A 34 -8.54 -13.44 15.83
N GLY A 35 -9.23 -13.51 14.67
CA GLY A 35 -10.67 -13.25 14.57
C GLY A 35 -11.07 -11.78 14.66
N ASN A 36 -10.12 -10.85 14.66
CA ASN A 36 -10.39 -9.41 14.72
C ASN A 36 -10.69 -8.85 13.33
N ARG A 37 -11.94 -9.05 12.87
CA ARG A 37 -12.39 -8.62 11.54
C ARG A 37 -12.39 -7.11 11.33
N GLN A 38 -12.64 -6.33 12.39
CA GLN A 38 -12.62 -4.87 12.32
C GLN A 38 -11.21 -4.38 12.01
N LEU A 39 -10.21 -4.82 12.77
CA LEU A 39 -8.83 -4.47 12.54
C LEU A 39 -8.33 -4.97 11.17
N ALA A 40 -8.74 -6.18 10.75
CA ALA A 40 -8.41 -6.68 9.43
C ALA A 40 -8.92 -5.74 8.32
N SER A 41 -10.18 -5.30 8.41
CA SER A 41 -10.76 -4.37 7.43
C SER A 41 -10.08 -3.01 7.42
N GLU A 42 -9.63 -2.51 8.56
CA GLU A 42 -8.91 -1.24 8.65
C GLU A 42 -7.53 -1.32 8.02
N GLU A 43 -6.79 -2.39 8.28
CA GLU A 43 -5.47 -2.61 7.70
C GLU A 43 -5.55 -2.91 6.19
N ASP A 44 -6.57 -3.64 5.74
CA ASP A 44 -6.85 -3.83 4.31
C ASP A 44 -7.14 -2.50 3.61
N ALA A 45 -7.87 -1.58 4.25
CA ALA A 45 -8.13 -0.26 3.70
C ALA A 45 -6.84 0.57 3.54
N LYS A 46 -5.90 0.46 4.49
CA LYS A 46 -4.57 1.09 4.41
C LYS A 46 -3.75 0.49 3.27
N ALA A 47 -3.71 -0.83 3.15
CA ALA A 47 -3.05 -1.51 2.04
C ALA A 47 -3.62 -1.06 0.68
N ALA A 48 -4.95 -0.97 0.56
CA ALA A 48 -5.61 -0.48 -0.65
C ALA A 48 -5.29 0.99 -0.97
N ALA A 49 -5.16 1.84 0.05
CA ALA A 49 -4.77 3.24 -0.13
C ALA A 49 -3.33 3.36 -0.65
N ALA A 50 -2.39 2.59 -0.10
CA ALA A 50 -1.01 2.55 -0.57
C ALA A 50 -0.91 2.11 -2.04
N ILE A 51 -1.63 1.05 -2.42
CA ILE A 51 -1.69 0.58 -3.82
C ILE A 51 -2.30 1.62 -4.75
N ARG A 52 -3.36 2.31 -4.33
CA ARG A 52 -3.96 3.39 -5.15
C ARG A 52 -2.93 4.48 -5.43
N ARG A 53 -2.18 4.89 -4.41
CA ARG A 53 -1.15 5.92 -4.55
C ARG A 53 0.00 5.46 -5.45
N ILE A 54 0.43 4.21 -5.34
CA ILE A 54 1.45 3.62 -6.24
C ILE A 54 1.01 3.71 -7.70
N LYS A 55 -0.26 3.36 -8.00
CA LYS A 55 -0.82 3.44 -9.36
C LYS A 55 -0.84 4.87 -9.89
N GLU A 56 -1.24 5.84 -9.06
CA GLU A 56 -1.21 7.27 -9.43
C GLU A 56 0.20 7.75 -9.79
N ILE A 57 1.22 7.34 -9.04
CA ILE A 57 2.62 7.70 -9.32
C ILE A 57 3.07 7.07 -10.64
N ARG A 58 2.73 5.80 -10.86
CA ARG A 58 3.08 5.05 -12.09
C ARG A 58 2.27 5.47 -13.32
N GLY A 59 1.15 6.17 -13.14
CA GLY A 59 0.23 6.56 -14.21
C GLY A 59 -0.60 5.40 -14.76
N GLU A 60 -0.92 4.43 -13.90
CA GLU A 60 -1.78 3.26 -14.16
C GLU A 60 -3.26 3.54 -13.91
#